data_AF-A0A7K1CS74-F1
#
_entry.id   AF-A0A7K1CS74-F1
#
_cell.length_a   1.000
_cell.length_b   1.000
_cell.length_c   1.000
_cell.angle_alpha   90.00
_cell.angle_beta   90.00
_cell.angle_gamma   90.00
#
_symmetry.space_group_name_H-M   'P 1'
#
loop_
_entity.id
_entity.type
_entity.pdbx_description
1 polymer ?
#
loop_
_entity_poly.entity_id
_entity_poly.type
_entity_poly.pdbx_seq_one_letter_code
_entity_poly.pdbx_strand_id
1 'polypeptide(L)'
;MSSPELAPTSPRTRIWLGALDVVGRMMIAIGVLLLAFVAYQLWGTGIAESRAQDTLATEFEAVVQNTTTETTTPLYGDVISRIQIPSIDVDKYVVAGVDAESLQKGPGLFPGSPLAGQLGNVAITGHRTTYGAPFSRINEIA
;
A
#
# COMPACT_ATOMS: atom_id res chain seq x y z
N MET A 1 -46.73 36.21 44.51
CA MET A 1 -45.32 36.16 44.96
C MET A 1 -44.47 35.77 43.77
N SER A 2 -43.39 36.52 43.61
CA SER A 2 -42.57 36.76 42.42
C SER A 2 -41.85 35.52 41.89
N SER A 3 -41.85 35.36 40.56
CA SER A 3 -41.01 34.41 39.84
C SER A 3 -39.52 34.70 40.08
N PRO A 4 -38.65 33.69 40.21
CA PRO A 4 -37.22 33.91 40.34
C PRO A 4 -36.63 34.41 39.01
N GLU A 5 -36.11 35.64 39.03
CA GLU A 5 -35.29 36.24 37.98
C GLU A 5 -33.98 35.44 37.84
N LEU A 6 -33.74 34.84 36.67
CA LEU A 6 -32.50 34.12 36.39
C LEU A 6 -31.36 35.11 36.14
N ALA A 7 -30.27 34.96 36.91
CA ALA A 7 -29.13 35.88 36.86
C ALA A 7 -28.43 35.89 35.48
N PRO A 8 -27.96 37.07 35.02
CA PRO A 8 -27.27 37.19 33.74
C PRO A 8 -25.91 36.47 33.80
N THR A 9 -25.73 35.46 32.95
CA THR A 9 -24.42 34.81 32.79
C THR A 9 -23.42 35.79 32.17
N SER A 10 -22.24 35.89 32.76
CA SER A 10 -21.24 36.88 32.34
C SER A 10 -20.73 36.62 30.91
N PRO A 11 -20.43 37.65 30.10
CA PRO A 11 -19.95 37.50 28.72
C PRO A 11 -18.68 36.67 28.59
N ARG A 12 -17.82 36.68 29.63
CA ARG A 12 -16.55 35.94 29.65
C ARG A 12 -16.76 34.43 29.63
N THR A 13 -17.79 33.92 30.30
CA THR A 13 -18.08 32.47 30.36
C THR A 13 -18.50 31.93 28.99
N ARG A 14 -19.27 32.70 28.21
CA ARG A 14 -19.69 32.33 26.84
C ARG A 14 -18.52 32.18 25.85
N ILE A 15 -17.50 33.04 25.96
CA ILE A 15 -16.32 32.99 25.07
C ILE A 15 -15.44 31.77 25.39
N TRP A 16 -15.23 31.47 26.67
CA TRP A 16 -14.45 30.31 27.11
C TRP A 16 -15.14 28.97 26.78
N LEU A 17 -16.47 28.91 26.88
CA LEU A 17 -17.27 27.74 26.46
C LEU A 17 -17.19 27.50 24.94
N GLY A 18 -17.19 28.55 24.13
CA GLY A 18 -17.04 28.42 22.67
C GLY A 18 -15.64 27.99 22.24
N ALA A 19 -14.59 28.49 22.89
CA ALA A 19 -13.21 28.10 22.60
C ALA A 19 -12.95 26.61 22.86
N LEU A 20 -13.52 26.06 23.94
CA LEU A 20 -13.39 24.64 24.28
C LEU A 20 -14.08 23.73 23.24
N ASP A 21 -15.25 24.12 22.73
CA ASP A 21 -15.96 23.37 21.67
C ASP A 21 -15.15 23.34 20.37
N VAL A 22 -14.56 24.47 19.96
CA VAL A 22 -13.72 24.54 18.74
C VAL A 22 -12.48 23.66 18.87
N VAL A 23 -11.78 23.70 20.01
CA VAL A 23 -10.62 22.84 20.27
C VAL A 23 -11.02 21.37 20.27
N GLY A 24 -12.14 21.03 20.91
CA GLY A 24 -12.67 19.67 20.93
C GLY A 24 -12.99 19.13 19.53
N ARG A 25 -13.69 19.91 18.70
CA ARG A 25 -14.02 19.54 17.31
C ARG A 25 -12.76 19.39 16.45
N MET A 26 -11.76 20.25 16.63
CA MET A 26 -10.47 20.10 15.94
C MET A 26 -9.76 18.81 16.34
N MET A 27 -9.72 18.46 17.63
CA MET A 27 -9.13 17.19 18.07
C MET A 27 -9.87 15.98 17.50
N ILE A 28 -11.21 16.00 17.49
CA ILE A 28 -12.01 14.92 16.88
C ILE A 28 -11.73 14.82 15.38
N ALA A 29 -11.72 15.95 14.66
CA ALA A 29 -11.43 15.96 13.23
C ALA A 29 -10.04 15.40 12.90
N ILE A 30 -9.02 15.77 13.69
CA ILE A 30 -7.66 15.23 13.55
C ILE A 30 -7.65 13.72 13.84
N GLY A 31 -8.32 13.27 14.90
CA GLY A 31 -8.41 11.85 15.24
C GLY A 31 -9.06 11.02 14.12
N VAL A 32 -10.18 11.51 13.57
CA VAL A 32 -10.87 10.86 12.43
C VAL A 32 -9.96 10.83 11.21
N LEU A 33 -9.22 11.90 10.92
CA LEU A 33 -8.29 11.96 9.79
C LEU A 33 -7.16 10.93 9.93
N LEU A 34 -6.58 10.79 11.13
CA LEU A 34 -5.54 9.79 11.40
C LEU A 34 -6.07 8.36 11.26
N LEU A 35 -7.28 8.08 11.76
CA LEU A 35 -7.92 6.77 11.60
C LEU A 35 -8.20 6.45 10.12
N ALA A 36 -8.70 7.43 9.37
CA ALA A 36 -8.93 7.28 7.92
C ALA A 36 -7.62 7.01 7.17
N PHE A 37 -6.52 7.67 7.55
CA PHE A 37 -5.21 7.43 6.98
C PHE A 37 -4.70 6.00 7.25
N VAL A 38 -4.87 5.48 8.48
CA VAL A 38 -4.51 4.09 8.80
C VAL A 38 -5.35 3.09 8.00
N ALA A 39 -6.66 3.33 7.88
CA ALA A 39 -7.52 2.51 7.05
C ALA A 39 -7.09 2.53 5.57
N TYR A 40 -6.72 3.70 5.04
CA TYR A 40 -6.18 3.81 3.69
C TYR A 40 -4.88 3.01 3.52
N GLN A 41 -3.96 3.06 4.48
CA GLN A 41 -2.70 2.31 4.41
C GLN A 41 -2.93 0.80 4.36
N LEU A 42 -3.91 0.30 5.12
CA LEU A 42 -4.21 -1.14 5.22
C LEU A 42 -5.02 -1.69 4.03
N TRP A 43 -6.00 -0.95 3.53
CA TRP A 43 -6.88 -1.43 2.45
C TRP A 43 -6.67 -0.72 1.11
N GLY A 44 -6.43 0.58 1.12
CA GLY A 44 -6.27 1.38 -0.09
C GLY A 44 -5.05 1.00 -0.92
N THR A 45 -3.92 0.71 -0.26
CA THR A 45 -2.68 0.31 -0.95
C THR A 45 -2.80 -1.02 -1.67
N GLY A 46 -3.57 -1.97 -1.12
CA GLY A 46 -3.86 -3.26 -1.78
C GLY A 46 -4.71 -3.12 -3.04
N ILE A 47 -5.67 -2.19 -3.07
CA ILE A 47 -6.48 -1.93 -4.27
C ILE A 47 -5.61 -1.33 -5.39
N ALA A 48 -4.70 -0.41 -5.05
CA ALA A 48 -3.77 0.17 -6.02
C ALA A 48 -2.83 -0.90 -6.60
N GLU A 49 -2.29 -1.78 -5.75
CA GLU A 49 -1.45 -2.90 -6.16
C GLU A 49 -2.18 -3.88 -7.07
N SER A 50 -3.41 -4.29 -6.74
CA SER A 50 -4.19 -5.19 -7.59
C SER A 50 -4.37 -4.66 -9.01
N ARG A 51 -4.64 -3.37 -9.18
CA ARG A 51 -4.76 -2.74 -10.50
C ARG A 51 -3.42 -2.73 -11.25
N ALA A 52 -2.31 -2.54 -10.53
CA ALA A 52 -0.98 -2.64 -11.11
C ALA A 52 -0.71 -4.08 -11.56
N GLN A 53 -1.07 -5.08 -10.77
CA GLN A 53 -0.94 -6.50 -11.12
C GLN A 53 -1.77 -6.89 -12.34
N ASP A 54 -3.00 -6.39 -12.49
CA ASP A 54 -3.82 -6.60 -13.70
C ASP A 54 -3.13 -6.02 -14.96
N THR A 55 -2.48 -4.86 -14.80
CA THR A 55 -1.71 -4.22 -15.89
C THR A 55 -0.49 -5.08 -16.24
N LEU A 56 0.28 -5.49 -15.22
CA LEU A 56 1.46 -6.35 -15.38
C LEU A 56 1.10 -7.71 -15.99
N ALA A 57 -0.09 -8.25 -15.72
CA ALA A 57 -0.58 -9.47 -16.34
C ALA A 57 -0.69 -9.33 -17.86
N THR A 58 -1.28 -8.22 -18.31
CA THR A 58 -1.44 -7.90 -19.74
C THR A 58 -0.08 -7.68 -20.41
N GLU A 59 0.82 -6.94 -19.75
CA GLU A 59 2.19 -6.72 -20.24
C GLU A 59 2.98 -8.04 -20.33
N PHE A 60 2.82 -8.92 -19.34
CA PHE A 60 3.53 -10.19 -19.29
C PHE A 60 3.07 -11.11 -20.43
N GLU A 61 1.77 -11.16 -20.72
CA GLU A 61 1.24 -11.89 -21.86
C GLU A 61 1.82 -11.36 -23.18
N ALA A 62 1.96 -10.04 -23.33
CA ALA A 62 2.58 -9.44 -24.51
C ALA A 62 4.05 -9.81 -24.64
N VAL A 63 4.82 -9.81 -23.54
CA VAL A 63 6.25 -10.21 -23.53
C VAL A 63 6.40 -11.69 -23.90
N VAL A 64 5.56 -12.57 -23.35
CA VAL A 64 5.61 -14.01 -23.63
C VAL A 64 5.23 -14.29 -25.10
N GLN A 65 4.22 -13.61 -25.63
CA GLN A 65 3.79 -13.80 -27.02
C GLN A 65 4.80 -13.25 -28.03
N ASN A 66 5.46 -12.14 -27.72
CA ASN A 66 6.39 -11.46 -28.60
C ASN A 66 7.83 -12.00 -28.47
N THR A 67 8.03 -13.32 -28.27
CA THR A 67 9.33 -14.00 -28.12
C THR A 67 10.24 -13.79 -29.35
N THR A 68 10.72 -12.57 -29.50
CA THR A 68 11.79 -12.14 -30.39
C THR A 68 12.93 -11.85 -29.44
N THR A 69 14.06 -12.49 -29.67
CA THR A 69 15.26 -12.55 -28.84
C THR A 69 15.97 -11.19 -28.70
N GLU A 70 15.23 -10.09 -28.52
CA GLU A 70 15.80 -8.82 -28.12
C GLU A 70 15.93 -8.85 -26.59
N THR A 71 17.15 -9.13 -26.14
CA THR A 71 17.60 -8.92 -24.77
C THR A 71 17.61 -7.42 -24.48
N THR A 72 16.45 -6.78 -24.43
CA THR A 72 16.32 -5.47 -23.82
C THR A 72 16.46 -5.66 -22.32
N THR A 73 17.43 -4.96 -21.73
CA THR A 73 17.55 -4.92 -20.28
C THR A 73 16.25 -4.34 -19.72
N PRO A 74 15.52 -5.07 -18.88
CA PRO A 74 14.26 -4.58 -18.33
C PRO A 74 14.47 -3.30 -17.53
N LEU A 75 13.58 -2.34 -17.70
CA LEU A 75 13.54 -1.12 -16.93
C LEU A 75 12.86 -1.36 -15.58
N TYR A 76 13.12 -0.49 -14.60
CA TYR A 76 12.45 -0.59 -13.32
C TYR A 76 10.93 -0.47 -13.45
N GLY A 77 10.24 -1.38 -12.77
CA GLY A 77 8.79 -1.50 -12.82
C GLY A 77 8.26 -2.39 -13.96
N ASP A 78 9.10 -2.82 -14.91
CA ASP A 78 8.70 -3.74 -15.97
C ASP A 78 8.43 -5.14 -15.40
N VAL A 79 7.44 -5.85 -15.96
CA VAL A 79 7.15 -7.23 -15.56
C VAL A 79 8.19 -8.21 -16.09
N ILE A 80 8.71 -9.08 -15.22
CA ILE A 80 9.81 -10.00 -15.53
C ILE A 80 9.42 -11.46 -15.39
N SER A 81 8.64 -11.76 -14.35
CA SER A 81 8.24 -13.13 -14.04
C SER A 81 6.94 -13.15 -13.25
N ARG A 82 6.36 -14.34 -13.10
CA ARG A 82 5.23 -14.59 -12.21
C ARG A 82 5.69 -15.57 -11.14
N ILE A 83 5.45 -15.24 -9.88
CA ILE A 83 5.73 -16.10 -8.74
C ILE A 83 4.44 -16.66 -8.20
N GLN A 84 4.41 -17.99 -8.01
CA GLN A 84 3.31 -18.71 -7.39
C GLN A 84 3.83 -19.52 -6.21
N ILE A 85 3.22 -19.30 -5.03
CA ILE A 85 3.50 -20.04 -3.80
C ILE A 85 2.16 -20.49 -3.20
N PRO A 86 1.66 -21.67 -3.61
CA PRO A 86 0.32 -22.13 -3.23
C PRO A 86 0.10 -22.28 -1.72
N SER A 87 1.15 -22.63 -0.96
CA SER A 87 1.06 -22.84 0.49
C SER A 87 0.67 -21.57 1.26
N ILE A 88 0.98 -20.39 0.72
CA ILE A 88 0.68 -19.09 1.33
C ILE A 88 -0.19 -18.21 0.44
N ASP A 89 -0.87 -18.80 -0.56
CA ASP A 89 -1.79 -18.12 -1.49
C ASP A 89 -1.15 -16.91 -2.19
N VAL A 90 0.10 -17.05 -2.62
CA VAL A 90 0.78 -16.03 -3.42
C VAL A 90 0.65 -16.39 -4.88
N ASP A 91 0.09 -15.47 -5.65
CA ASP A 91 0.12 -15.47 -7.10
C ASP A 91 0.30 -14.03 -7.57
N LYS A 92 1.53 -13.67 -7.93
CA LYS A 92 1.92 -12.28 -8.21
C LYS A 92 2.91 -12.19 -9.37
N TYR A 93 2.80 -11.11 -10.14
CA TYR A 93 3.79 -10.68 -11.11
C TYR A 93 4.92 -9.91 -10.42
N VAL A 94 6.14 -10.28 -10.76
CA VAL A 94 7.39 -9.73 -10.24
C VAL A 94 7.91 -8.69 -11.21
N VAL A 95 8.21 -7.50 -10.69
CA VAL A 95 8.77 -6.39 -11.45
C VAL A 95 10.30 -6.34 -11.37
N ALA A 96 10.95 -5.69 -12.34
CA ALA A 96 12.37 -5.36 -12.23
C ALA A 96 12.56 -4.21 -11.23
N GLY A 97 13.55 -4.35 -10.34
CA GLY A 97 13.92 -3.30 -9.39
C GLY A 97 13.30 -3.46 -8.02
N VAL A 98 13.84 -2.69 -7.07
CA VAL A 98 13.48 -2.72 -5.64
C VAL A 98 13.30 -1.31 -5.07
N ASP A 99 13.14 -0.32 -5.95
CA ASP A 99 12.80 1.03 -5.57
C ASP A 99 11.34 1.13 -5.08
N ALA A 100 11.04 2.25 -4.43
CA ALA A 100 9.74 2.44 -3.82
C ALA A 100 8.59 2.50 -4.82
N GLU A 101 8.79 2.83 -6.09
CA GLU A 101 7.70 2.86 -7.08
C GLU A 101 7.43 1.46 -7.62
N SER A 102 8.49 0.71 -7.93
CA SER A 102 8.39 -0.69 -8.37
C SER A 102 7.69 -1.57 -7.33
N LEU A 103 8.09 -1.47 -6.05
CA LEU A 103 7.53 -2.32 -4.99
C LEU A 103 6.07 -2.02 -4.63
N GLN A 104 5.51 -0.89 -5.08
CA GLN A 104 4.08 -0.61 -4.95
C GLN A 104 3.25 -1.46 -5.91
N LYS A 105 3.85 -1.87 -7.03
CA LYS A 105 3.19 -2.67 -8.06
C LYS A 105 3.20 -4.16 -7.73
N GLY A 106 4.15 -4.63 -6.93
CA GLY A 106 4.28 -6.04 -6.56
C GLY A 106 5.69 -6.41 -6.06
N PRO A 107 6.01 -7.71 -5.91
CA PRO A 107 7.35 -8.16 -5.60
C PRO A 107 8.38 -7.69 -6.65
N GLY A 108 9.58 -7.34 -6.22
CA GLY A 108 10.64 -6.80 -7.06
C GLY A 108 11.87 -7.70 -7.13
N LEU A 109 12.41 -7.91 -8.33
CA LEU A 109 13.68 -8.61 -8.55
C LEU A 109 14.86 -7.70 -8.16
N PHE A 110 15.77 -8.23 -7.33
CA PHE A 110 16.94 -7.49 -6.89
C PHE A 110 17.87 -7.14 -8.08
N PRO A 111 18.32 -5.88 -8.23
CA PRO A 111 19.22 -5.49 -9.31
C PRO A 111 20.50 -6.32 -9.35
N GLY A 112 20.85 -6.86 -10.52
CA GLY A 112 22.03 -7.73 -10.69
C GLY A 112 21.78 -9.20 -10.33
N SER A 113 20.59 -9.55 -9.84
CA SER A 113 20.15 -10.94 -9.73
C SER A 113 19.96 -11.56 -11.12
N PRO A 114 20.33 -12.84 -11.34
CA PRO A 114 19.91 -13.57 -12.52
C PRO A 114 18.38 -13.67 -12.63
N LEU A 115 17.89 -13.92 -13.85
CA LEU A 115 16.48 -14.23 -14.10
C LEU A 115 16.14 -15.66 -13.65
N ALA A 116 14.85 -15.94 -13.45
CA ALA A 116 14.37 -17.28 -13.15
C ALA A 116 14.85 -18.29 -14.23
N GLY A 117 15.41 -19.41 -13.79
CA GLY A 117 15.97 -20.45 -14.66
C GLY A 117 17.42 -20.23 -15.11
N GLN A 118 18.03 -19.07 -14.83
CA GLN A 118 19.45 -18.85 -15.06
C GLN A 118 20.30 -19.34 -13.89
N LEU A 119 21.59 -19.61 -14.16
CA LEU A 119 22.55 -20.05 -13.13
C LEU A 119 22.81 -18.92 -12.12
N GLY A 120 22.68 -19.23 -10.83
CA GLY A 120 22.96 -18.33 -9.72
C GLY A 120 21.85 -18.33 -8.67
N ASN A 121 21.74 -17.25 -7.89
CA ASN A 121 20.70 -17.07 -6.88
C ASN A 121 19.74 -15.96 -7.30
N VAL A 122 18.45 -16.29 -7.42
CA VAL A 122 17.41 -15.31 -7.74
C VAL A 122 16.92 -14.66 -6.45
N ALA A 123 17.14 -13.36 -6.29
CA ALA A 123 16.71 -12.62 -5.12
C ALA A 123 15.46 -11.78 -5.41
N ILE A 124 14.35 -12.10 -4.73
CA ILE A 124 13.07 -11.40 -4.85
C ILE A 124 12.76 -10.69 -3.54
N THR A 125 12.31 -9.45 -3.63
CA THR A 125 11.91 -8.60 -2.51
C THR A 125 10.42 -8.34 -2.57
N GLY A 126 9.79 -8.08 -1.43
CA GLY A 126 8.35 -7.80 -1.39
C GLY A 126 7.90 -7.34 -0.02
N HIS A 127 6.75 -6.67 0.02
CA HIS A 127 6.21 -6.11 1.24
C HIS A 127 5.60 -7.18 2.14
N ARG A 128 5.71 -6.95 3.46
CA ARG A 128 5.08 -7.79 4.49
C ARG A 128 3.73 -7.26 4.98
N THR A 129 3.46 -5.96 4.81
CA THR A 129 2.30 -5.29 5.45
C THR A 129 1.46 -4.44 4.52
N THR A 130 2.04 -3.81 3.49
CA THR A 130 1.32 -2.92 2.55
C THR A 130 1.36 -3.48 1.13
N TYR A 131 0.60 -2.85 0.21
CA TYR A 131 0.57 -3.21 -1.22
C TYR A 131 0.32 -4.70 -1.45
N GLY A 132 -0.80 -5.18 -0.92
CA GLY A 132 -1.18 -6.60 -0.99
C GLY A 132 -0.38 -7.54 -0.07
N ALA A 133 0.76 -7.09 0.47
CA ALA A 133 1.58 -7.81 1.44
C ALA A 133 1.89 -9.27 1.03
N PRO A 134 2.50 -9.49 -0.16
CA PRO A 134 2.68 -10.82 -0.74
C PRO A 134 3.49 -11.76 0.17
N PHE A 135 4.38 -11.24 1.01
CA PHE A 135 5.20 -12.05 1.91
C PHE A 135 4.79 -11.91 3.39
N SER A 136 3.54 -11.53 3.66
CA SER A 136 2.97 -11.47 5.02
C SER A 136 3.11 -12.78 5.79
N ARG A 137 2.93 -13.92 5.10
CA ARG A 137 2.93 -15.29 5.64
C ARG A 137 4.16 -16.12 5.26
N ILE A 138 5.27 -15.49 4.87
CA ILE A 138 6.46 -16.21 4.37
C ILE A 138 7.05 -17.21 5.39
N ASN A 139 6.79 -17.00 6.68
CA ASN A 139 7.17 -17.88 7.78
C ASN A 139 6.32 -19.17 7.90
N GLU A 140 5.29 -19.35 7.07
CA GLU A 140 4.43 -20.54 7.03
C GLU A 140 4.86 -21.53 5.93
N ILE A 141 5.87 -21.18 5.12
CA ILE A 141 6.43 -22.06 4.09
C ILE A 141 7.30 -23.12 4.79
N ALA A 142 7.06 -24.39 4.47
CA ALA A 142 7.77 -25.56 4.98
C ALA A 142 8.94 -25.99 4.09
#